data_AF-A0A522Y986-F1
#
_entry.id   AF-A0A522Y986-F1
#
_cell.length_a   1.000
_cell.length_b   1.000
_cell.length_c   1.000
_cell.angle_alpha   90.00
_cell.angle_beta   90.00
_cell.angle_gamma   90.00
#
_symmetry.space_group_name_H-M   'P 1'
#
loop_
_entity.id
_entity.type
_entity.pdbx_description
1 polymer ?
#
loop_
_entity_poly.entity_id
_entity_poly.type
_entity_poly.pdbx_seq_one_letter_code
_entity_poly.pdbx_strand_id
1 'polypeptide(L)'
;MINKESILREIPLFAALRPKEIALIKERSSILEYKKDEIIYKEGSEPSSLYCLISGRALIYTKDVHGKQNILEYLHRGKYFGIISILTGDPHSVTTRAINDCQVLAIAKKDFDFILKKIPQLAIDLSQTLSRRLKRKDIHQKTVFESTIISVSSFYPHSGKSIYALNLALSLKQETHKSVIILDLCRKDQSPTLPERLDIGDNYQLFDLCCSDISTESIERTVVKDKFGIDLLFLAFNPKEGNCFKKVVDILSIVVNDYHYIVLDLPSRTDPSIVSILNQSDLIHVLTSPQAQDLKKTRRLIERLERKFNFLRAKIKVIINEYKPSQLNSEERAQVIGHAVFADLPQIEDGSSSDRLVLDNPESKYSKAIRTIARHEGDCLVGLVLGVGAAYGFCHIGVLKVLEEEGVPIDIICGSSMGALIAALWTTGNSSEKIIEMTEELR
;
A
#
# COMPACT_ATOMS: atom_id res chain seq x y z
N MET A 1 8.76 15.22 -23.19
CA MET A 1 10.05 15.14 -22.46
C MET A 1 9.81 15.54 -21.01
N ILE A 2 10.53 14.94 -20.06
CA ILE A 2 10.42 15.29 -18.64
C ILE A 2 10.93 16.74 -18.45
N ASN A 3 10.08 17.62 -17.90
CA ASN A 3 10.48 19.00 -17.62
C ASN A 3 11.33 19.06 -16.35
N LYS A 4 12.66 18.94 -16.52
CA LYS A 4 13.65 19.03 -15.43
C LYS A 4 13.50 20.29 -14.57
N GLU A 5 13.05 21.40 -15.16
CA GLU A 5 12.94 22.67 -14.45
C GLU A 5 11.81 22.67 -13.42
N SER A 6 10.66 22.08 -13.77
CA SER A 6 9.56 21.87 -12.83
C SER A 6 9.98 20.98 -11.67
N ILE A 7 10.66 19.86 -11.99
CA ILE A 7 11.15 18.90 -10.99
C ILE A 7 12.13 19.56 -10.03
N LEU A 8 13.09 20.32 -10.54
CA LEU A 8 14.07 21.00 -9.68
C LEU A 8 13.40 21.95 -8.69
N ARG A 9 12.32 22.62 -9.08
CA ARG A 9 11.58 23.51 -8.15
C ARG A 9 10.80 22.77 -7.08
N GLU A 10 10.37 21.54 -7.34
CA GLU A 10 9.68 20.71 -6.35
C GLU A 10 10.64 20.12 -5.31
N ILE A 11 11.93 20.02 -5.62
CA ILE A 11 12.92 19.47 -4.70
C ILE A 11 13.25 20.52 -3.65
N PRO A 12 13.01 20.27 -2.34
CA PRO A 12 13.23 21.27 -1.30
C PRO A 12 14.65 21.84 -1.25
N LEU A 13 15.63 21.05 -1.70
CA LEU A 13 17.03 21.46 -1.79
C LEU A 13 17.25 22.59 -2.81
N PHE A 14 16.45 22.65 -3.87
CA PHE A 14 16.65 23.59 -4.98
C PHE A 14 15.50 24.61 -5.11
N ALA A 15 14.41 24.45 -4.34
CA ALA A 15 13.21 25.28 -4.42
C ALA A 15 13.47 26.80 -4.26
N ALA A 16 14.46 27.19 -3.44
CA ALA A 16 14.80 28.59 -3.18
C ALA A 16 15.75 29.22 -4.23
N LEU A 17 16.18 28.45 -5.23
CA LEU A 17 17.17 28.92 -6.22
C LEU A 17 16.55 29.81 -7.30
N ARG A 18 17.32 30.78 -7.77
CA ARG A 18 16.92 31.70 -8.83
C ARG A 18 16.84 30.97 -10.18
N PRO A 19 16.07 31.47 -11.16
CA PRO A 19 15.93 30.81 -12.47
C PRO A 19 17.27 30.50 -13.17
N LYS A 20 18.25 31.40 -13.09
CA LYS A 20 19.60 31.18 -13.64
C LYS A 20 20.37 30.05 -12.95
N GLU A 21 20.15 29.87 -11.64
CA GLU A 21 20.77 28.82 -10.82
C GLU A 21 20.11 27.47 -11.09
N ILE A 22 18.79 27.43 -11.26
CA ILE A 22 18.06 26.24 -11.69
C ILE A 22 18.51 25.79 -13.09
N ALA A 23 18.71 26.73 -14.02
CA ALA A 23 19.21 26.42 -15.36
C ALA A 23 20.60 25.77 -15.31
N LEU A 24 21.49 26.25 -14.43
CA LEU A 24 22.81 25.67 -14.22
C LEU A 24 22.73 24.20 -13.77
N ILE A 25 21.85 23.90 -12.81
CA ILE A 25 21.66 22.54 -12.30
C ILE A 25 21.02 21.64 -13.36
N LYS A 26 20.08 22.17 -14.14
CA LYS A 26 19.39 21.46 -15.23
C LYS A 26 20.36 20.99 -16.32
N GLU A 27 21.33 21.82 -16.69
CA GLU A 27 22.38 21.48 -17.67
C GLU A 27 23.36 20.44 -17.14
N ARG A 28 23.56 20.41 -15.82
CA ARG A 28 24.56 19.59 -15.13
C ARG A 28 23.99 18.36 -14.43
N SER A 29 22.75 17.99 -14.76
CA SER A 29 22.05 16.84 -14.21
C SER A 29 21.57 15.90 -15.31
N SER A 30 21.56 14.61 -15.03
CA SER A 30 21.01 13.56 -15.89
C SER A 30 19.83 12.86 -15.21
N ILE A 31 18.88 12.35 -15.99
CA ILE A 31 17.83 11.46 -15.48
C ILE A 31 18.29 10.04 -15.73
N LEU A 32 18.36 9.24 -14.66
CA LEU A 32 18.67 7.82 -14.69
C LEU A 32 17.40 7.03 -14.40
N GLU A 33 17.22 5.92 -15.09
CA GLU A 33 16.12 4.98 -14.83
C GLU A 33 16.69 3.77 -14.10
N TYR A 34 16.03 3.37 -13.01
CA TYR A 34 16.35 2.16 -12.27
C TYR A 34 15.12 1.26 -12.28
N LYS A 35 15.31 -0.01 -12.62
CA LYS A 35 14.27 -1.02 -12.46
C LYS A 35 14.12 -1.44 -11.02
N LYS A 36 12.95 -1.99 -10.70
CA LYS A 36 12.71 -2.62 -9.41
C LYS A 36 13.89 -3.52 -9.00
N ASP A 37 14.27 -3.43 -7.72
CA ASP A 37 15.35 -4.18 -7.07
C ASP A 37 16.78 -3.82 -7.53
N GLU A 38 16.95 -2.92 -8.51
CA GLU A 38 18.27 -2.43 -8.89
C GLU A 38 18.90 -1.57 -7.77
N ILE A 39 20.21 -1.74 -7.60
CA ILE A 39 20.99 -0.98 -6.62
C ILE A 39 21.44 0.33 -7.26
N ILE A 40 21.09 1.46 -6.63
CA ILE A 40 21.51 2.80 -7.06
C ILE A 40 22.96 3.04 -6.67
N TYR A 41 23.33 2.70 -5.43
CA TYR A 41 24.70 2.60 -4.95
C TYR A 41 24.78 1.66 -3.74
N LYS A 42 25.98 1.10 -3.50
CA LYS A 42 26.24 0.17 -2.40
C LYS A 42 26.98 0.84 -1.25
N GLU A 43 26.72 0.37 -0.04
CA GLU A 43 27.58 0.66 1.10
C GLU A 43 29.04 0.28 0.80
N GLY A 44 29.98 1.14 1.18
CA GLY A 44 31.41 1.01 0.89
C GLY A 44 31.84 1.39 -0.53
N SER A 45 30.90 1.73 -1.44
CA SER A 45 31.27 2.21 -2.77
C SER A 45 31.69 3.69 -2.76
N GLU A 46 32.56 4.06 -3.68
CA GLU A 46 33.04 5.43 -3.84
C GLU A 46 31.90 6.42 -4.16
N PRO A 47 31.99 7.69 -3.70
CA PRO A 47 30.98 8.70 -3.98
C PRO A 47 30.86 8.98 -5.48
N SER A 48 29.68 8.75 -6.04
CA SER A 48 29.40 8.95 -7.47
C SER A 48 28.67 10.27 -7.74
N SER A 49 27.48 10.43 -7.17
CA SER A 49 26.53 11.48 -7.49
C SER A 49 25.66 11.87 -6.31
N LEU A 50 25.11 13.09 -6.35
CA LEU A 50 23.94 13.47 -5.59
C LEU A 50 22.72 13.00 -6.37
N TYR A 51 21.79 12.34 -5.68
CA TYR A 51 20.59 11.79 -6.30
C TYR A 51 19.35 12.48 -5.74
N CYS A 52 18.35 12.67 -6.59
CA CYS A 52 17.01 13.06 -6.16
C CYS A 52 15.95 12.19 -6.86
N LEU A 53 15.04 11.64 -6.07
CA LEU A 53 13.99 10.78 -6.58
C LEU A 53 12.92 11.62 -7.27
N ILE A 54 12.70 11.38 -8.56
CA ILE A 54 11.69 12.07 -9.40
C ILE A 54 10.38 11.28 -9.35
N SER A 55 10.46 9.96 -9.53
CA SER A 55 9.32 9.06 -9.47
C SER A 55 9.75 7.69 -8.95
N GLY A 56 8.78 6.92 -8.43
CA GLY A 56 9.01 5.65 -7.76
C GLY A 56 9.40 5.79 -6.29
N ARG A 57 9.87 4.69 -5.68
CA ARG A 57 10.30 4.58 -4.28
C ARG A 57 11.64 3.86 -4.17
N ALA A 58 12.49 4.30 -3.24
CA ALA A 58 13.77 3.64 -2.97
C ALA A 58 13.96 3.37 -1.47
N LEU A 59 14.69 2.31 -1.14
CA LEU A 59 15.00 1.88 0.21
C LEU A 59 16.45 2.21 0.56
N ILE A 60 16.68 2.89 1.68
CA ILE A 60 18.01 3.02 2.29
C ILE A 60 18.14 2.01 3.43
N TYR A 61 19.20 1.20 3.39
CA TYR A 61 19.50 0.22 4.43
C TYR A 61 21.01 0.00 4.61
N THR A 62 21.40 -0.51 5.76
CA THR A 62 22.74 -1.10 6.00
C THR A 62 22.62 -2.60 6.18
N LYS A 63 23.74 -3.31 6.09
CA LYS A 63 23.79 -4.74 6.45
C LYS A 63 24.61 -4.91 7.71
N ASP A 64 24.13 -5.73 8.63
CA ASP A 64 24.95 -6.17 9.76
C ASP A 64 25.98 -7.23 9.33
N VAL A 65 26.82 -7.66 10.27
CA VAL A 65 27.85 -8.70 10.05
C VAL A 65 27.28 -10.05 9.61
N HIS A 66 25.98 -10.31 9.84
CA HIS A 66 25.28 -11.51 9.44
C HIS A 66 24.50 -11.33 8.12
N GLY A 67 24.60 -10.16 7.49
CA GLY A 67 23.92 -9.83 6.24
C GLY A 67 22.45 -9.44 6.40
N LYS A 68 21.93 -9.30 7.64
CA LYS A 68 20.57 -8.84 7.89
C LYS A 68 20.47 -7.35 7.53
N GLN A 69 19.41 -7.01 6.80
CA GLN A 69 19.16 -5.63 6.38
C GLN A 69 18.54 -4.85 7.54
N ASN A 70 19.18 -3.76 7.92
CA ASN A 70 18.64 -2.76 8.84
C ASN A 70 18.13 -1.58 8.01
N ILE A 71 16.81 -1.49 7.87
CA ILE A 71 16.14 -0.44 7.10
C ILE A 71 16.25 0.89 7.86
N LEU A 72 16.70 1.93 7.18
CA LEU A 72 16.93 3.25 7.77
C LEU A 72 15.87 4.26 7.32
N GLU A 73 15.49 4.24 6.04
CA GLU A 73 14.55 5.22 5.48
C GLU A 73 13.96 4.70 4.15
N TYR A 74 12.67 4.92 3.94
CA TYR A 74 12.03 4.87 2.63
C TYR A 74 12.09 6.25 1.98
N LEU A 75 12.53 6.29 0.73
CA LEU A 75 12.63 7.49 -0.09
C LEU A 75 11.47 7.56 -1.06
N HIS A 76 10.85 8.73 -1.13
CA HIS A 76 9.76 9.06 -2.03
C HIS A 76 10.14 10.28 -2.89
N ARG A 77 9.27 10.66 -3.82
CA ARG A 77 9.49 11.80 -4.72
C ARG A 77 9.90 13.06 -3.95
N GLY A 78 10.87 13.80 -4.50
CA GLY A 78 11.40 15.03 -3.93
C GLY A 78 12.48 14.81 -2.86
N LYS A 79 12.68 13.59 -2.37
CA LYS A 79 13.79 13.27 -1.46
C LYS A 79 15.10 13.19 -2.23
N TYR A 80 16.14 13.79 -1.64
CA TYR A 80 17.52 13.68 -2.11
C TYR A 80 18.37 12.82 -1.18
N PHE A 81 19.34 12.11 -1.75
CA PHE A 81 20.17 11.12 -1.06
C PHE A 81 21.57 11.00 -1.70
N GLY A 82 22.52 10.35 -1.01
CA GLY A 82 23.93 10.28 -1.43
C GLY A 82 24.76 11.53 -1.09
N ILE A 83 24.14 12.53 -0.44
CA ILE A 83 24.78 13.81 -0.09
C ILE A 83 25.93 13.69 0.91
N ILE A 84 25.92 12.69 1.80
CA ILE A 84 26.94 12.58 2.86
C ILE A 84 28.30 12.21 2.25
N SER A 85 28.35 11.16 1.42
CA SER A 85 29.58 10.70 0.77
C SER A 85 30.12 11.74 -0.22
N ILE A 86 29.25 12.45 -0.93
CA ILE A 86 29.70 13.48 -1.89
C ILE A 86 30.37 14.67 -1.18
N LEU A 87 29.87 15.08 -0.01
CA LEU A 87 30.38 16.21 0.75
C LEU A 87 31.63 15.86 1.58
N THR A 88 31.66 14.66 2.17
CA THR A 88 32.78 14.21 3.01
C THR A 88 33.93 13.67 2.19
N GLY A 89 33.64 13.08 1.02
CA GLY A 89 34.59 12.31 0.25
C GLY A 89 34.73 10.85 0.71
N ASP A 90 34.10 10.48 1.82
CA ASP A 90 34.10 9.11 2.34
C ASP A 90 33.20 8.20 1.49
N PRO A 91 33.48 6.88 1.43
CA PRO A 91 32.59 5.92 0.78
C PRO A 91 31.14 6.00 1.29
N HIS A 92 30.20 5.56 0.47
CA HIS A 92 28.79 5.50 0.85
C HIS A 92 28.59 4.67 2.13
N SER A 93 27.99 5.27 3.15
CA SER A 93 27.75 4.60 4.45
C SER A 93 26.50 3.72 4.49
N VAL A 94 25.75 3.67 3.39
CA VAL A 94 24.48 2.93 3.27
C VAL A 94 24.32 2.40 1.84
N THR A 95 23.47 1.40 1.67
CA THR A 95 23.03 0.94 0.35
C THR A 95 21.67 1.55 0.01
N THR A 96 21.50 1.99 -1.24
CA THR A 96 20.18 2.42 -1.75
C THR A 96 19.71 1.48 -2.86
N ARG A 97 18.49 0.95 -2.74
CA ARG A 97 17.85 0.05 -3.72
C ARG A 97 16.51 0.61 -4.20
N ALA A 98 16.20 0.50 -5.50
CA ALA A 98 14.87 0.82 -6.01
C ALA A 98 13.85 -0.23 -5.57
N ILE A 99 12.71 0.20 -5.00
CA ILE A 99 11.62 -0.70 -4.55
C ILE A 99 10.67 -1.02 -5.71
N ASN A 100 10.51 -0.06 -6.62
CA ASN A 100 9.79 -0.19 -7.88
C ASN A 100 10.57 0.57 -8.98
N ASP A 101 10.02 0.66 -10.19
CA ASP A 101 10.67 1.41 -11.26
C ASP A 101 10.80 2.89 -10.87
N CYS A 102 12.03 3.39 -10.81
CA CYS A 102 12.37 4.75 -10.38
C CYS A 102 12.96 5.57 -11.52
N GLN A 103 12.60 6.86 -11.54
CA GLN A 103 13.39 7.87 -12.25
C GLN A 103 14.11 8.75 -11.23
N VAL A 104 15.41 8.92 -11.42
CA VAL A 104 16.28 9.60 -10.47
C VAL A 104 17.06 10.69 -11.19
N LEU A 105 16.98 11.92 -10.69
CA LEU A 105 17.87 12.99 -11.09
C LEU A 105 19.23 12.75 -10.44
N ALA A 106 20.29 12.65 -11.24
CA ALA A 106 21.66 12.47 -10.76
C ALA A 106 22.52 13.68 -11.15
N ILE A 107 23.30 14.18 -10.19
CA ILE A 107 24.32 15.21 -10.38
C ILE A 107 25.65 14.60 -9.96
N ALA A 108 26.56 14.38 -10.92
CA ALA A 108 27.86 13.79 -10.64
C ALA A 108 28.67 14.65 -9.67
N LYS A 109 29.54 14.04 -8.86
CA LYS A 109 30.38 14.75 -7.86
C LYS A 109 31.08 15.99 -8.42
N LYS A 110 31.74 15.84 -9.58
CA LYS A 110 32.45 16.95 -10.24
C LYS A 110 31.54 18.12 -10.58
N ASP A 111 30.32 17.83 -11.04
CA ASP A 111 29.33 18.84 -11.38
C ASP A 111 28.70 19.46 -10.12
N PHE A 112 28.48 18.66 -9.09
CA PHE A 112 28.00 19.13 -7.80
C PHE A 112 29.00 20.09 -7.13
N ASP A 113 30.29 19.74 -7.12
CA ASP A 113 31.36 20.62 -6.64
C ASP A 113 31.41 21.94 -7.41
N PHE A 114 31.19 21.89 -8.72
CA PHE A 114 31.11 23.08 -9.56
C PHE A 114 29.88 23.94 -9.22
N ILE A 115 28.71 23.31 -9.02
CA ILE A 115 27.48 23.99 -8.61
C ILE A 115 27.65 24.68 -7.26
N LEU A 116 28.22 24.00 -6.25
CA LEU A 116 28.46 24.59 -4.93
C LEU A 116 29.40 25.80 -4.99
N LYS A 117 30.43 25.77 -5.85
CA LYS A 117 31.31 26.93 -6.09
C LYS A 117 30.60 28.10 -6.74
N LYS A 118 29.63 27.85 -7.61
CA LYS A 118 28.84 28.88 -8.30
C LYS A 118 27.66 29.39 -7.47
N ILE A 119 27.15 28.59 -6.55
CA ILE A 119 26.00 28.89 -5.68
C ILE A 119 26.40 28.64 -4.21
N PRO A 120 27.21 29.51 -3.59
CA PRO A 120 27.68 29.30 -2.21
C PRO A 120 26.56 29.20 -1.18
N GLN A 121 25.43 29.87 -1.42
CA GLN A 121 24.25 29.79 -0.54
C GLN A 121 23.71 28.36 -0.41
N LEU A 122 23.73 27.58 -1.49
CA LEU A 122 23.29 26.18 -1.49
C LEU A 122 24.16 25.33 -0.54
N ALA A 123 25.47 25.60 -0.46
CA ALA A 123 26.36 24.92 0.47
C ALA A 123 26.02 25.23 1.93
N ILE A 124 25.68 26.49 2.22
CA ILE A 124 25.25 26.93 3.56
C ILE A 124 23.94 26.22 3.94
N ASP A 125 22.95 26.21 3.05
CA ASP A 125 21.63 25.62 3.31
C ASP A 125 21.73 24.10 3.54
N LEU A 126 22.59 23.42 2.77
CA LEU A 126 22.93 22.01 2.97
C LEU A 126 23.58 21.75 4.32
N SER A 127 24.60 22.53 4.68
CA SER A 127 25.31 22.41 5.96
C SER A 127 24.36 22.61 7.14
N GLN A 128 23.47 23.60 7.07
CA GLN A 128 22.44 23.83 8.08
C GLN A 128 21.46 22.66 8.16
N THR A 129 21.02 22.14 7.01
CA THR A 129 20.07 21.01 6.96
C THR A 129 20.67 19.75 7.57
N LEU A 130 21.92 19.42 7.25
CA LEU A 130 22.65 18.29 7.83
C LEU A 130 22.88 18.48 9.34
N SER A 131 23.27 19.69 9.76
CA SER A 131 23.45 20.03 11.18
C SER A 131 22.16 19.88 11.99
N ARG A 132 21.02 20.32 11.44
CA ARG A 132 19.70 20.12 12.05
C ARG A 132 19.33 18.63 12.15
N ARG A 133 19.66 17.84 11.13
CA ARG A 133 19.45 16.38 11.13
C ARG A 133 20.31 15.68 12.19
N LEU A 134 21.54 16.14 12.42
CA LEU A 134 22.43 15.62 13.47
C LEU A 134 21.89 15.94 14.87
N LYS A 135 21.45 17.18 15.13
CA LYS A 135 20.87 17.55 16.43
C LYS A 135 19.59 16.78 16.80
N ARG A 136 18.87 16.24 15.82
CA ARG A 136 17.65 15.43 16.05
C ARG A 136 17.94 13.96 16.40
N LYS A 137 19.19 13.48 16.29
CA LYS A 137 19.53 12.06 16.53
C LYS A 137 19.48 11.63 18.01
N ASP A 138 19.30 12.54 18.96
CA ASP A 138 19.39 12.22 20.40
C ASP A 138 18.07 11.90 21.11
N ILE A 139 16.90 11.93 20.48
CA ILE A 139 15.64 11.85 21.25
C ILE A 139 14.65 10.75 20.84
N HIS A 140 14.59 10.26 19.60
CA HIS A 140 13.68 9.15 19.26
C HIS A 140 14.27 8.25 18.17
N GLN A 141 14.17 6.93 18.35
CA GLN A 141 14.24 5.98 17.23
C GLN A 141 13.25 6.50 16.17
N LYS A 142 13.75 6.93 15.00
CA LYS A 142 12.86 7.29 13.88
C LYS A 142 11.99 6.06 13.60
N THR A 143 10.70 6.15 13.88
CA THR A 143 9.74 5.24 13.27
C THR A 143 9.85 5.48 11.77
N VAL A 144 10.29 4.45 11.04
CA VAL A 144 10.43 4.52 9.60
C VAL A 144 9.01 4.63 9.05
N PHE A 145 8.67 5.80 8.49
CA PHE A 145 7.38 6.00 7.82
C PHE A 145 7.41 5.20 6.52
N GLU A 146 6.63 4.13 6.48
CA GLU A 146 6.49 3.25 5.32
C GLU A 146 5.05 3.33 4.82
N SER A 147 4.91 3.54 3.51
CA SER A 147 3.62 3.55 2.84
C SER A 147 3.43 2.26 2.07
N THR A 148 2.26 1.64 2.27
CA THR A 148 1.82 0.45 1.54
C THR A 148 0.74 0.83 0.54
N ILE A 149 1.00 0.53 -0.73
CA ILE A 149 0.08 0.75 -1.84
C ILE A 149 -0.63 -0.57 -2.15
N ILE A 150 -1.94 -0.62 -1.94
CA ILE A 150 -2.80 -1.78 -2.18
C ILE A 150 -3.68 -1.49 -3.39
N SER A 151 -3.49 -2.20 -4.49
CA SER A 151 -4.36 -2.07 -5.66
C SER A 151 -5.43 -3.14 -5.66
N VAL A 152 -6.69 -2.71 -5.71
CA VAL A 152 -7.85 -3.58 -5.84
C VAL A 152 -8.24 -3.65 -7.32
N SER A 153 -8.27 -4.85 -7.87
CA SER A 153 -8.55 -5.10 -9.30
C SER A 153 -9.47 -6.30 -9.48
N SER A 154 -10.19 -6.33 -10.61
CA SER A 154 -11.06 -7.44 -11.00
C SER A 154 -11.16 -7.50 -12.53
N PHE A 155 -11.49 -8.68 -13.06
CA PHE A 155 -11.67 -8.89 -14.50
C PHE A 155 -13.13 -8.76 -14.96
N TYR A 156 -14.09 -8.67 -14.04
CA TYR A 156 -15.49 -8.52 -14.40
C TYR A 156 -16.16 -7.35 -13.66
N PRO A 157 -17.14 -6.68 -14.28
CA PRO A 157 -17.96 -5.68 -13.62
C PRO A 157 -18.72 -6.28 -12.44
N HIS A 158 -19.07 -5.46 -11.45
CA HIS A 158 -19.89 -5.86 -10.30
C HIS A 158 -19.28 -6.96 -9.39
N SER A 159 -17.96 -7.12 -9.38
CA SER A 159 -17.27 -8.07 -8.47
C SER A 159 -17.27 -7.64 -6.99
N GLY A 160 -18.01 -6.60 -6.62
CA GLY A 160 -17.93 -5.99 -5.28
C GLY A 160 -16.63 -5.23 -5.01
N LYS A 161 -15.82 -4.96 -6.04
CA LYS A 161 -14.48 -4.34 -5.93
C LYS A 161 -14.46 -3.07 -5.10
N SER A 162 -15.35 -2.14 -5.42
CA SER A 162 -15.40 -0.82 -4.79
C SER A 162 -15.97 -0.90 -3.36
N ILE A 163 -16.90 -1.84 -3.08
CA ILE A 163 -17.38 -2.12 -1.72
C ILE A 163 -16.23 -2.69 -0.88
N TYR A 164 -15.48 -3.64 -1.43
CA TYR A 164 -14.30 -4.20 -0.79
C TYR A 164 -13.23 -3.14 -0.53
N ALA A 165 -12.88 -2.31 -1.52
CA ALA A 165 -11.88 -1.26 -1.38
C ALA A 165 -12.25 -0.25 -0.28
N LEU A 166 -13.52 0.15 -0.22
CA LEU A 166 -14.06 1.02 0.83
C LEU A 166 -13.90 0.38 2.23
N ASN A 167 -14.42 -0.83 2.40
CA ASN A 167 -14.43 -1.50 3.69
C ASN A 167 -13.01 -1.91 4.14
N LEU A 168 -12.11 -2.22 3.20
CA LEU A 168 -10.69 -2.44 3.48
C LEU A 168 -10.04 -1.17 4.02
N ALA A 169 -10.26 -0.01 3.38
CA ALA A 169 -9.67 1.25 3.82
C ALA A 169 -10.19 1.68 5.21
N LEU A 170 -11.51 1.56 5.44
CA LEU A 170 -12.12 1.81 6.75
C LEU A 170 -11.53 0.87 7.82
N SER A 171 -11.38 -0.42 7.49
CA SER A 171 -10.79 -1.39 8.42
C SER A 171 -9.31 -1.13 8.68
N LEU A 172 -8.52 -0.78 7.66
CA LEU A 172 -7.11 -0.39 7.85
C LEU A 172 -7.00 0.80 8.81
N LYS A 173 -7.89 1.80 8.66
CA LYS A 173 -7.94 2.94 9.56
C LYS A 173 -8.31 2.53 10.99
N GLN A 174 -9.32 1.67 11.16
CA GLN A 174 -9.80 1.22 12.46
C GLN A 174 -8.78 0.33 13.18
N GLU A 175 -8.18 -0.62 12.49
CA GLU A 175 -7.32 -1.66 13.08
C GLU A 175 -5.88 -1.20 13.30
N THR A 176 -5.38 -0.27 12.47
CA THR A 176 -3.99 0.20 12.56
C THR A 176 -3.87 1.62 13.11
N HIS A 177 -4.96 2.38 13.14
CA HIS A 177 -5.01 3.82 13.45
C HIS A 177 -4.17 4.73 12.54
N LYS A 178 -3.52 4.19 11.50
CA LYS A 178 -2.65 4.95 10.59
C LYS A 178 -3.44 5.78 9.58
N SER A 179 -2.76 6.68 8.86
CA SER A 179 -3.38 7.47 7.78
C SER A 179 -3.66 6.61 6.55
N VAL A 180 -4.90 6.71 6.03
CA VAL A 180 -5.39 5.93 4.89
C VAL A 180 -6.05 6.86 3.88
N ILE A 181 -5.77 6.63 2.59
CA ILE A 181 -6.45 7.29 1.48
C ILE A 181 -6.94 6.28 0.46
N ILE A 182 -8.12 6.50 -0.11
CA ILE A 182 -8.63 5.76 -1.26
C ILE A 182 -8.51 6.61 -2.52
N LEU A 183 -7.90 6.03 -3.57
CA LEU A 183 -7.89 6.60 -4.92
C LEU A 183 -8.90 5.83 -5.78
N ASP A 184 -10.03 6.44 -6.09
CA ASP A 184 -11.08 5.85 -6.94
C ASP A 184 -10.85 6.27 -8.39
N LEU A 185 -10.48 5.33 -9.25
CA LEU A 185 -10.31 5.57 -10.68
C LEU A 185 -11.60 5.23 -11.44
N CYS A 186 -12.32 6.26 -11.87
CA CYS A 186 -13.51 6.13 -12.70
C CYS A 186 -13.27 6.68 -14.11
N ARG A 187 -14.08 6.23 -15.08
CA ARG A 187 -14.08 6.87 -16.39
C ARG A 187 -14.79 8.21 -16.30
N LYS A 188 -14.38 9.20 -17.10
CA LYS A 188 -14.99 10.54 -17.12
C LYS A 188 -16.48 10.54 -17.49
N ASP A 189 -16.96 9.51 -18.20
CA ASP A 189 -18.37 9.30 -18.53
C ASP A 189 -19.15 8.51 -17.45
N GLN A 190 -18.54 8.23 -16.30
CA GLN A 190 -19.13 7.50 -15.18
C GLN A 190 -18.99 8.31 -13.89
N SER A 191 -20.04 8.29 -13.06
CA SER A 191 -19.93 8.80 -11.70
C SER A 191 -19.10 7.83 -10.84
N PRO A 192 -18.21 8.34 -9.97
CA PRO A 192 -17.58 7.50 -8.96
C PRO A 192 -18.65 6.91 -8.04
N THR A 193 -18.42 5.68 -7.60
CA THR A 193 -19.43 4.95 -6.80
C THR A 193 -19.29 5.22 -5.30
N LEU A 194 -18.14 5.71 -4.84
CA LEU A 194 -17.86 5.90 -3.42
C LEU A 194 -18.54 7.13 -2.78
N PRO A 195 -18.74 8.29 -3.44
CA PRO A 195 -19.39 9.44 -2.80
C PRO A 195 -20.81 9.14 -2.30
N GLU A 196 -21.62 8.43 -3.09
CA GLU A 196 -22.96 8.00 -2.69
C GLU A 196 -22.91 7.07 -1.48
N ARG A 197 -21.94 6.15 -1.44
CA ARG A 197 -21.77 5.15 -0.37
C ARG A 197 -21.34 5.73 0.97
N LEU A 198 -20.68 6.89 0.95
CA LEU A 198 -20.16 7.56 2.14
C LEU A 198 -21.06 8.71 2.62
N ASP A 199 -22.22 8.89 1.99
CA ASP A 199 -23.10 10.04 2.22
C ASP A 199 -22.40 11.40 1.99
N ILE A 200 -21.46 11.47 1.03
CA ILE A 200 -20.73 12.69 0.68
C ILE A 200 -21.58 13.61 -0.21
N GLY A 201 -22.54 13.04 -0.95
CA GLY A 201 -23.34 13.77 -1.94
C GLY A 201 -22.47 14.33 -3.07
N ASP A 202 -22.83 15.51 -3.58
CA ASP A 202 -22.11 16.20 -4.66
C ASP A 202 -20.91 17.04 -4.17
N ASN A 203 -20.55 16.94 -2.88
CA ASN A 203 -19.46 17.71 -2.27
C ASN A 203 -18.08 17.10 -2.54
N TYR A 204 -17.77 16.81 -3.81
CA TYR A 204 -16.46 16.33 -4.23
C TYR A 204 -16.07 16.93 -5.58
N GLN A 205 -14.76 16.95 -5.84
CA GLN A 205 -14.22 17.36 -7.13
C GLN A 205 -13.58 16.16 -7.81
N LEU A 206 -13.91 15.95 -9.10
CA LEU A 206 -13.22 14.97 -9.93
C LEU A 206 -11.90 15.55 -10.41
N PHE A 207 -10.80 14.86 -10.09
CA PHE A 207 -9.49 15.20 -10.65
C PHE A 207 -9.39 14.66 -12.08
N ASP A 208 -9.56 15.53 -13.07
CA ASP A 208 -9.48 15.16 -14.48
C ASP A 208 -8.04 14.87 -14.89
N LEU A 209 -7.70 13.60 -15.07
CA LEU A 209 -6.38 13.17 -15.49
C LEU A 209 -6.02 13.69 -16.90
N CYS A 210 -6.98 14.10 -17.73
CA CYS A 210 -6.68 14.61 -19.07
C CYS A 210 -6.14 16.04 -19.00
N CYS A 211 -6.81 16.91 -18.23
CA CYS A 211 -6.59 18.35 -18.26
C CYS A 211 -5.83 18.92 -17.06
N SER A 212 -5.79 18.22 -15.92
CA SER A 212 -5.23 18.79 -14.69
C SER A 212 -3.70 18.75 -14.67
N ASP A 213 -3.13 19.84 -14.14
CA ASP A 213 -1.75 19.91 -13.68
C ASP A 213 -1.60 19.14 -12.36
N ILE A 214 -0.52 18.36 -12.27
CA ILE A 214 -0.24 17.51 -11.11
C ILE A 214 0.75 18.24 -10.23
N SER A 215 0.23 18.94 -9.24
CA SER A 215 1.02 19.56 -8.17
C SER A 215 0.49 19.10 -6.82
N THR A 216 1.32 19.21 -5.79
CA THR A 216 0.89 18.90 -4.41
C THR A 216 -0.32 19.73 -4.02
N GLU A 217 -0.31 21.04 -4.32
CA GLU A 217 -1.44 21.93 -4.02
C GLU A 217 -2.73 21.55 -4.76
N SER A 218 -2.65 21.11 -6.02
CA SER A 218 -3.85 20.73 -6.77
C SER A 218 -4.46 19.45 -6.21
N ILE A 219 -3.62 18.48 -5.83
CA ILE A 219 -4.09 17.24 -5.19
C ILE A 219 -4.71 17.53 -3.83
N GLU A 220 -4.01 18.27 -2.95
CA GLU A 220 -4.50 18.58 -1.60
C GLU A 220 -5.86 19.30 -1.60
N ARG A 221 -6.11 20.17 -2.59
CA ARG A 221 -7.41 20.86 -2.74
C ARG A 221 -8.55 19.94 -3.19
N THR A 222 -8.24 18.84 -3.86
CA THR A 222 -9.22 17.89 -4.38
C THR A 222 -9.46 16.72 -3.44
N VAL A 223 -8.56 16.47 -2.48
CA VAL A 223 -8.74 15.44 -1.45
C VAL A 223 -9.95 15.78 -0.58
N VAL A 224 -10.89 14.83 -0.52
CA VAL A 224 -12.05 14.91 0.38
C VAL A 224 -11.69 14.18 1.67
N LYS A 225 -11.75 14.91 2.79
CA LYS A 225 -11.61 14.35 4.13
C LYS A 225 -12.96 13.84 4.59
N ASP A 226 -13.09 12.53 4.75
CA ASP A 226 -14.33 11.93 5.21
C ASP A 226 -14.40 11.89 6.75
N LYS A 227 -15.62 11.90 7.28
CA LYS A 227 -15.91 11.93 8.72
C LYS A 227 -15.46 10.66 9.46
N PHE A 228 -15.22 9.55 8.74
CA PHE A 228 -14.74 8.28 9.30
C PHE A 228 -13.22 8.18 9.36
N GLY A 229 -12.48 9.25 9.02
CA GLY A 229 -11.04 9.34 9.22
C GLY A 229 -10.20 8.71 8.12
N ILE A 230 -10.80 8.45 6.96
CA ILE A 230 -10.11 8.14 5.70
C ILE A 230 -10.19 9.35 4.77
N ASP A 231 -9.20 9.51 3.91
CA ASP A 231 -9.21 10.53 2.86
C ASP A 231 -9.56 9.89 1.50
N LEU A 232 -10.09 10.69 0.58
CA LEU A 232 -10.59 10.22 -0.70
C LEU A 232 -10.10 11.11 -1.83
N LEU A 233 -9.69 10.51 -2.93
CA LEU A 233 -9.32 11.19 -4.15
C LEU A 233 -9.97 10.52 -5.36
N PHE A 234 -10.85 11.26 -6.04
CA PHE A 234 -11.58 10.76 -7.20
C PHE A 234 -10.85 11.15 -8.49
N LEU A 235 -10.39 10.15 -9.24
CA LEU A 235 -9.59 10.32 -10.46
C LEU A 235 -10.41 9.94 -11.67
N ALA A 236 -10.68 10.91 -12.55
CA ALA A 236 -11.40 10.67 -13.80
C ALA A 236 -10.42 10.53 -14.96
N PHE A 237 -10.55 9.45 -15.76
CA PHE A 237 -9.75 9.25 -16.98
C PHE A 237 -10.60 9.14 -18.25
N ASN A 238 -10.01 9.50 -19.39
CA ASN A 238 -10.57 9.22 -20.70
C ASN A 238 -9.84 8.01 -21.33
N PRO A 239 -10.52 6.88 -21.60
CA PRO A 239 -9.90 5.69 -22.18
C PRO A 239 -9.23 5.93 -23.55
N LYS A 240 -9.63 6.99 -24.26
CA LYS A 240 -9.06 7.34 -25.58
C LYS A 240 -7.72 8.05 -25.49
N GLU A 241 -7.31 8.52 -24.31
CA GLU A 241 -6.06 9.23 -24.10
C GLU A 241 -5.02 8.32 -23.42
N GLY A 242 -3.96 7.98 -24.15
CA GLY A 242 -2.97 6.99 -23.69
C GLY A 242 -2.09 7.42 -22.50
N ASN A 243 -2.11 8.70 -22.10
CA ASN A 243 -1.18 9.23 -21.10
C ASN A 243 -1.79 9.40 -19.69
N CYS A 244 -3.10 9.13 -19.50
CA CYS A 244 -3.79 9.33 -18.22
C CYS A 244 -3.23 8.45 -17.10
N PHE A 245 -2.84 7.20 -17.39
CA PHE A 245 -2.36 6.28 -16.34
C PHE A 245 -0.95 6.60 -15.86
N LYS A 246 -0.11 7.26 -16.69
CA LYS A 246 1.18 7.80 -16.24
C LYS A 246 0.99 8.87 -15.18
N LYS A 247 -0.02 9.74 -15.36
CA LYS A 247 -0.37 10.77 -14.38
C LYS A 247 -0.83 10.18 -13.03
N VAL A 248 -1.45 9.00 -13.02
CA VAL A 248 -1.78 8.29 -11.77
C VAL A 248 -0.51 7.90 -11.00
N VAL A 249 0.53 7.45 -11.70
CA VAL A 249 1.83 7.16 -11.08
C VAL A 249 2.44 8.44 -10.46
N ASP A 250 2.33 9.56 -11.15
CA ASP A 250 2.79 10.86 -10.63
C ASP A 250 1.99 11.28 -9.38
N ILE A 251 0.68 11.08 -9.35
CA ILE A 251 -0.17 11.33 -8.16
C ILE A 251 0.24 10.41 -7.01
N LEU A 252 0.41 9.10 -7.26
CA LEU A 252 0.85 8.14 -6.24
C LEU A 252 2.18 8.56 -5.62
N SER A 253 3.11 9.07 -6.42
CA SER A 253 4.42 9.51 -5.92
C SER A 253 4.34 10.70 -4.94
N ILE A 254 3.25 11.49 -5.01
CA ILE A 254 2.99 12.61 -4.09
C ILE A 254 2.31 12.07 -2.82
N VAL A 255 1.22 11.33 -3.00
CA VAL A 255 0.36 10.81 -1.91
C VAL A 255 1.11 9.84 -0.98
N VAL A 256 2.10 9.11 -1.48
CA VAL A 256 2.98 8.24 -0.67
C VAL A 256 3.68 8.98 0.47
N ASN A 257 3.83 10.31 0.44
CA ASN A 257 4.50 11.02 1.52
C ASN A 257 3.65 11.16 2.79
N ASP A 258 2.32 11.09 2.68
CA ASP A 258 1.40 11.52 3.75
C ASP A 258 0.52 10.38 4.29
N TYR A 259 0.42 9.28 3.54
CA TYR A 259 -0.45 8.15 3.88
C TYR A 259 0.34 6.86 4.09
N HIS A 260 0.06 6.18 5.21
CA HIS A 260 0.63 4.86 5.48
C HIS A 260 -0.02 3.78 4.61
N TYR A 261 -1.30 3.93 4.28
CA TYR A 261 -1.99 3.03 3.34
C TYR A 261 -2.67 3.80 2.22
N ILE A 262 -2.47 3.35 1.00
CA ILE A 262 -3.09 3.90 -0.21
C ILE A 262 -3.85 2.76 -0.87
N VAL A 263 -5.18 2.81 -0.84
CA VAL A 263 -6.05 1.82 -1.48
C VAL A 263 -6.47 2.34 -2.86
N LEU A 264 -6.03 1.70 -3.93
CA LEU A 264 -6.43 2.06 -5.30
C LEU A 264 -7.60 1.20 -5.75
N ASP A 265 -8.74 1.81 -6.01
CA ASP A 265 -9.87 1.15 -6.66
C ASP A 265 -9.74 1.27 -8.18
N LEU A 266 -9.19 0.23 -8.83
CA LEU A 266 -8.89 0.26 -10.27
C LEU A 266 -10.10 -0.17 -11.11
N PRO A 267 -10.30 0.35 -12.33
CA PRO A 267 -11.40 -0.08 -13.19
C PRO A 267 -11.27 -1.57 -13.57
N SER A 268 -12.40 -2.28 -13.73
CA SER A 268 -12.45 -3.70 -14.11
C SER A 268 -12.07 -3.93 -15.58
N ARG A 269 -10.80 -3.72 -15.93
CA ARG A 269 -10.24 -3.86 -17.28
C ARG A 269 -8.82 -4.36 -17.25
N THR A 270 -8.35 -4.86 -18.40
CA THR A 270 -6.95 -5.25 -18.59
C THR A 270 -6.28 -4.52 -19.73
N ASP A 271 -6.29 -3.20 -19.63
CA ASP A 271 -5.47 -2.36 -20.50
C ASP A 271 -3.98 -2.50 -20.09
N PRO A 272 -3.03 -2.60 -21.03
CA PRO A 272 -1.60 -2.53 -20.73
C PRO A 272 -1.22 -1.36 -19.82
N SER A 273 -1.95 -0.26 -19.91
CA SER A 273 -1.71 0.95 -19.12
C SER A 273 -1.98 0.76 -17.62
N ILE A 274 -2.92 -0.13 -17.23
CA ILE A 274 -3.20 -0.47 -15.81
C ILE A 274 -2.01 -1.20 -15.18
N VAL A 275 -1.25 -1.96 -15.96
CA VAL A 275 -0.08 -2.68 -15.46
C VAL A 275 0.99 -1.73 -14.92
N SER A 276 1.12 -0.54 -15.50
CA SER A 276 2.04 0.48 -15.00
C SER A 276 1.70 0.94 -13.58
N ILE A 277 0.40 1.01 -13.24
CA ILE A 277 -0.08 1.31 -11.89
C ILE A 277 0.13 0.11 -10.97
N LEU A 278 -0.24 -1.10 -11.42
CA LEU A 278 -0.01 -2.33 -10.63
C LEU A 278 1.48 -2.49 -10.27
N ASN A 279 2.40 -2.05 -11.14
CA ASN A 279 3.83 -2.10 -10.85
C ASN A 279 4.22 -1.21 -9.65
N GLN A 280 3.49 -0.11 -9.43
CA GLN A 280 3.73 0.78 -8.29
C GLN A 280 3.24 0.20 -6.96
N SER A 281 2.21 -0.66 -7.00
CA SER A 281 1.61 -1.26 -5.81
C SER A 281 2.59 -2.15 -5.04
N ASP A 282 2.44 -2.23 -3.72
CA ASP A 282 3.11 -3.24 -2.90
C ASP A 282 2.34 -4.56 -2.93
N LEU A 283 1.01 -4.44 -2.93
CA LEU A 283 0.07 -5.55 -2.92
C LEU A 283 -0.99 -5.37 -4.01
N ILE A 284 -1.42 -6.48 -4.61
CA ILE A 284 -2.49 -6.51 -5.61
C ILE A 284 -3.57 -7.45 -5.11
N HIS A 285 -4.70 -6.90 -4.73
CA HIS A 285 -5.89 -7.65 -4.36
C HIS A 285 -6.75 -7.89 -5.61
N VAL A 286 -6.74 -9.13 -6.10
CA VAL A 286 -7.51 -9.54 -7.29
C VAL A 286 -8.80 -10.18 -6.83
N LEU A 287 -9.91 -9.45 -6.97
CA LEU A 287 -11.23 -9.97 -6.64
C LEU A 287 -11.77 -10.85 -7.76
N THR A 288 -12.32 -12.00 -7.39
CA THR A 288 -12.95 -12.94 -8.32
C THR A 288 -14.20 -13.61 -7.74
N SER A 289 -15.00 -14.22 -8.60
CA SER A 289 -16.24 -14.89 -8.21
C SER A 289 -15.94 -16.36 -7.95
N PRO A 290 -16.77 -17.07 -7.17
CA PRO A 290 -16.60 -18.50 -6.97
C PRO A 290 -16.91 -19.33 -8.23
N GLN A 291 -17.37 -18.70 -9.33
CA GLN A 291 -17.76 -19.42 -10.54
C GLN A 291 -16.53 -19.89 -11.32
N ALA A 292 -16.52 -21.17 -11.72
CA ALA A 292 -15.40 -21.78 -12.44
C ALA A 292 -14.94 -21.00 -13.70
N GLN A 293 -15.87 -20.33 -14.40
CA GLN A 293 -15.51 -19.52 -15.56
C GLN A 293 -14.69 -18.28 -15.21
N ASP A 294 -15.03 -17.60 -14.11
CA ASP A 294 -14.32 -16.40 -13.67
C ASP A 294 -12.99 -16.77 -13.00
N LEU A 295 -12.95 -17.86 -12.25
CA LEU A 295 -11.69 -18.43 -11.73
C LEU A 295 -10.68 -18.71 -12.86
N LYS A 296 -11.15 -19.28 -13.99
CA LYS A 296 -10.31 -19.47 -15.19
C LYS A 296 -9.84 -18.16 -15.82
N LYS A 297 -10.65 -17.10 -15.83
CA LYS A 297 -10.24 -15.76 -16.31
C LYS A 297 -9.19 -15.15 -15.37
N THR A 298 -9.39 -15.25 -14.06
CA THR A 298 -8.44 -14.81 -13.03
C THR A 298 -7.11 -15.52 -13.18
N ARG A 299 -7.09 -16.84 -13.40
CA ARG A 299 -5.86 -17.59 -13.70
C ARG A 299 -5.07 -16.99 -14.86
N ARG A 300 -5.72 -16.72 -16.00
CA ARG A 300 -5.06 -16.13 -17.18
C ARG A 300 -4.47 -14.76 -16.88
N LEU A 301 -5.13 -13.96 -16.03
CA LEU A 301 -4.61 -12.67 -15.59
C LEU A 301 -3.34 -12.84 -14.75
N ILE A 302 -3.38 -13.72 -13.75
CA ILE A 302 -2.25 -14.00 -12.86
C ILE A 302 -1.07 -14.52 -13.69
N GLU A 303 -1.28 -15.52 -14.54
CA GLU A 303 -0.23 -16.05 -15.43
C GLU A 303 0.37 -14.97 -16.33
N ARG A 304 -0.45 -14.01 -16.80
CA ARG A 304 0.05 -12.88 -17.60
C ARG A 304 0.85 -11.88 -16.74
N LEU A 305 0.39 -11.55 -15.53
CA LEU A 305 1.13 -10.67 -14.61
C LEU A 305 2.47 -11.29 -14.23
N GLU A 306 2.51 -12.58 -13.93
CA GLU A 306 3.72 -13.32 -13.58
C GLU A 306 4.67 -13.45 -14.78
N ARG A 307 4.21 -13.98 -15.91
CA ARG A 307 5.10 -14.33 -17.04
C ARG A 307 5.47 -13.16 -17.93
N LYS A 308 4.53 -12.25 -18.20
CA LYS A 308 4.76 -11.14 -19.14
C LYS A 308 5.35 -9.92 -18.44
N PHE A 309 5.04 -9.73 -17.16
CA PHE A 309 5.41 -8.52 -16.43
C PHE A 309 6.22 -8.81 -15.15
N ASN A 310 6.62 -10.07 -14.92
CA ASN A 310 7.51 -10.49 -13.84
C ASN A 310 7.03 -10.09 -12.44
N PHE A 311 5.71 -10.08 -12.21
CA PHE A 311 5.17 -9.85 -10.88
C PHE A 311 5.48 -11.04 -9.97
N LEU A 312 5.94 -10.75 -8.75
CA LEU A 312 6.13 -11.76 -7.72
C LEU A 312 4.78 -12.35 -7.32
N ARG A 313 4.71 -13.68 -7.24
CA ARG A 313 3.49 -14.41 -6.84
C ARG A 313 2.93 -13.92 -5.49
N ALA A 314 3.81 -13.70 -4.50
CA ALA A 314 3.41 -13.22 -3.17
C ALA A 314 2.73 -11.84 -3.15
N LYS A 315 2.99 -11.00 -4.16
CA LYS A 315 2.37 -9.67 -4.32
C LYS A 315 0.90 -9.77 -4.77
N ILE A 316 0.51 -10.88 -5.39
CA ILE A 316 -0.84 -11.10 -5.89
C ILE A 316 -1.65 -11.85 -4.82
N LYS A 317 -2.69 -11.23 -4.30
CA LYS A 317 -3.62 -11.80 -3.32
C LYS A 317 -4.95 -12.03 -4.00
N VAL A 318 -5.34 -13.29 -4.17
CA VAL A 318 -6.62 -13.64 -4.81
C VAL A 318 -7.70 -13.67 -3.74
N ILE A 319 -8.75 -12.88 -3.93
CA ILE A 319 -9.86 -12.76 -3.00
C ILE A 319 -11.12 -13.22 -3.70
N ILE A 320 -11.80 -14.21 -3.14
CA ILE A 320 -13.05 -14.74 -3.72
C ILE A 320 -14.22 -14.05 -3.04
N ASN A 321 -15.06 -13.38 -3.81
CA ASN A 321 -16.26 -12.74 -3.29
C ASN A 321 -17.47 -13.68 -3.46
N GLU A 322 -17.94 -14.29 -2.38
CA GLU A 322 -19.00 -15.30 -2.37
C GLU A 322 -20.40 -14.69 -2.38
N TYR A 323 -20.73 -13.90 -3.42
CA TYR A 323 -22.10 -13.41 -3.63
C TYR A 323 -23.09 -14.50 -4.07
N LYS A 324 -22.59 -15.70 -4.38
CA LYS A 324 -23.37 -16.91 -4.69
C LYS A 324 -22.67 -18.12 -4.06
N PRO A 325 -23.41 -19.16 -3.64
CA PRO A 325 -22.82 -20.39 -3.14
C PRO A 325 -21.83 -20.96 -4.15
N SER A 326 -20.60 -21.22 -3.71
CA SER A 326 -19.61 -21.91 -4.53
C SER A 326 -20.02 -23.37 -4.73
N GLN A 327 -19.90 -23.86 -5.97
CA GLN A 327 -20.02 -25.30 -6.25
C GLN A 327 -18.70 -26.05 -6.03
N LEU A 328 -17.61 -25.31 -5.82
CA LEU A 328 -16.25 -25.84 -5.67
C LEU A 328 -15.76 -25.62 -4.24
N ASN A 329 -15.06 -26.60 -3.69
CA ASN A 329 -14.39 -26.46 -2.39
C ASN A 329 -13.11 -25.60 -2.52
N SER A 330 -12.51 -25.20 -1.39
CA SER A 330 -11.33 -24.31 -1.38
C SER A 330 -10.12 -24.88 -2.13
N GLU A 331 -9.88 -26.19 -2.08
CA GLU A 331 -8.78 -26.83 -2.80
C GLU A 331 -8.99 -26.84 -4.31
N GLU A 332 -10.21 -27.18 -4.76
CA GLU A 332 -10.60 -27.14 -6.16
C GLU A 332 -10.49 -25.72 -6.73
N ARG A 333 -10.92 -24.71 -5.97
CA ARG A 333 -10.79 -23.30 -6.35
C ARG A 333 -9.32 -22.92 -6.55
N ALA A 334 -8.45 -23.27 -5.60
CA ALA A 334 -7.01 -23.01 -5.70
C ALA A 334 -6.36 -23.73 -6.90
N GLN A 335 -6.77 -24.97 -7.18
CA GLN A 335 -6.31 -25.74 -8.35
C GLN A 335 -6.73 -25.09 -9.68
N VAL A 336 -7.97 -24.62 -9.77
CA VAL A 336 -8.49 -23.96 -10.98
C VAL A 336 -7.75 -22.64 -11.22
N ILE A 337 -7.54 -21.84 -10.18
CA ILE A 337 -6.81 -20.56 -10.29
C ILE A 337 -5.32 -20.81 -10.57
N GLY A 338 -4.76 -21.91 -10.09
CA GLY A 338 -3.30 -22.16 -10.11
C GLY A 338 -2.53 -21.27 -9.15
N HIS A 339 -3.24 -20.62 -8.22
CA HIS A 339 -2.72 -19.67 -7.23
C HIS A 339 -3.40 -19.89 -5.88
N ALA A 340 -2.69 -19.60 -4.79
CA ALA A 340 -3.29 -19.67 -3.45
C ALA A 340 -4.40 -18.61 -3.33
N VAL A 341 -5.54 -19.02 -2.77
CA VAL A 341 -6.61 -18.10 -2.37
C VAL A 341 -6.16 -17.44 -1.07
N PHE A 342 -6.12 -16.11 -1.07
CA PHE A 342 -5.70 -15.34 0.09
C PHE A 342 -6.84 -15.20 1.10
N ALA A 343 -8.06 -14.92 0.62
CA ALA A 343 -9.24 -14.79 1.46
C ALA A 343 -10.52 -15.09 0.69
N ASP A 344 -11.53 -15.55 1.42
CA ASP A 344 -12.91 -15.64 0.97
C ASP A 344 -13.71 -14.53 1.67
N LEU A 345 -14.49 -13.76 0.91
CA LEU A 345 -15.44 -12.79 1.43
C LEU A 345 -16.82 -13.45 1.45
N PRO A 346 -17.42 -13.62 2.64
CA PRO A 346 -18.78 -14.18 2.78
C PRO A 346 -19.83 -13.36 2.03
N GLN A 347 -20.98 -13.97 1.75
CA GLN A 347 -22.12 -13.24 1.21
C GLN A 347 -22.54 -12.11 2.17
N ILE A 348 -22.81 -10.93 1.62
CA ILE A 348 -23.42 -9.83 2.37
C ILE A 348 -24.90 -10.20 2.56
N GLU A 349 -25.32 -10.41 3.80
CA GLU A 349 -26.72 -10.70 4.13
C GLU A 349 -27.54 -9.42 3.92
N ASP A 350 -28.54 -9.47 3.02
CA ASP A 350 -29.37 -8.32 2.63
C ASP A 350 -30.01 -7.67 3.87
N GLY A 351 -29.69 -6.40 4.12
CA GLY A 351 -30.24 -5.66 5.26
C GLY A 351 -29.51 -4.35 5.61
N SER A 352 -28.25 -4.16 5.17
CA SER A 352 -27.57 -2.88 5.33
C SER A 352 -28.09 -1.86 4.32
N SER A 353 -28.59 -0.73 4.80
CA SER A 353 -28.96 0.42 3.96
C SER A 353 -27.73 1.16 3.39
N SER A 354 -26.52 0.83 3.86
CA SER A 354 -25.27 1.48 3.50
C SER A 354 -24.17 0.48 3.17
N ASP A 355 -23.27 0.87 2.27
CA ASP A 355 -22.13 0.06 1.82
C ASP A 355 -20.92 0.12 2.80
N ARG A 356 -21.02 0.83 3.93
CA ARG A 356 -20.00 0.89 5.00
C ARG A 356 -20.15 -0.26 5.98
N LEU A 357 -20.19 -1.48 5.46
CA LEU A 357 -20.49 -2.71 6.19
C LEU A 357 -19.68 -2.88 7.48
N VAL A 358 -18.40 -2.52 7.48
CA VAL A 358 -17.52 -2.66 8.66
C VAL A 358 -17.87 -1.70 9.80
N LEU A 359 -18.50 -0.57 9.49
CA LEU A 359 -18.96 0.39 10.48
C LEU A 359 -20.40 0.12 10.89
N ASP A 360 -21.26 -0.14 9.91
CA ASP A 360 -22.70 -0.23 10.13
C ASP A 360 -23.12 -1.63 10.63
N ASN A 361 -22.40 -2.68 10.24
CA ASN A 361 -22.61 -4.08 10.64
C ASN A 361 -21.27 -4.78 11.00
N PRO A 362 -20.56 -4.33 12.07
CA PRO A 362 -19.21 -4.81 12.40
C PRO A 362 -19.16 -6.32 12.72
N GLU A 363 -20.25 -6.88 13.23
CA GLU A 363 -20.34 -8.29 13.61
C GLU A 363 -20.67 -9.24 12.46
N SER A 364 -20.99 -8.71 11.27
CA SER A 364 -21.27 -9.54 10.10
C SER A 364 -20.05 -10.36 9.70
N LYS A 365 -20.28 -11.55 9.11
CA LYS A 365 -19.21 -12.42 8.62
C LYS A 365 -18.30 -11.69 7.61
N TYR A 366 -18.89 -10.85 6.76
CA TYR A 366 -18.17 -10.04 5.79
C TYR A 366 -17.25 -9.03 6.48
N SER A 367 -17.76 -8.29 7.46
CA SER A 367 -16.99 -7.29 8.21
C SER A 367 -15.84 -7.94 8.98
N LYS A 368 -16.07 -9.08 9.63
CA LYS A 368 -15.01 -9.86 10.30
C LYS A 368 -13.91 -10.29 9.33
N ALA A 369 -14.30 -10.82 8.15
CA ALA A 369 -13.34 -11.23 7.12
C ALA A 369 -12.48 -10.06 6.61
N ILE A 370 -13.08 -8.90 6.33
CA ILE A 370 -12.32 -7.72 5.88
C ILE A 370 -11.42 -7.17 6.99
N ARG A 371 -11.88 -7.14 8.24
CA ARG A 371 -11.06 -6.68 9.37
C ARG A 371 -9.84 -7.59 9.58
N THR A 372 -9.99 -8.91 9.42
CA THR A 372 -8.85 -9.84 9.43
C THR A 372 -7.89 -9.58 8.25
N ILE A 373 -8.40 -9.32 7.04
CA ILE A 373 -7.55 -8.91 5.91
C ILE A 373 -6.80 -7.62 6.25
N ALA A 374 -7.48 -6.61 6.81
CA ALA A 374 -6.85 -5.34 7.19
C ALA A 374 -5.78 -5.52 8.27
N ARG A 375 -6.01 -6.39 9.27
CA ARG A 375 -4.99 -6.73 10.28
C ARG A 375 -3.82 -7.49 9.69
N HIS A 376 -4.06 -8.38 8.71
CA HIS A 376 -3.01 -9.06 7.97
C HIS A 376 -2.14 -8.05 7.20
N GLU A 377 -2.75 -7.17 6.40
CA GLU A 377 -1.99 -6.17 5.63
C GLU A 377 -1.41 -5.05 6.52
N GLY A 378 -1.95 -4.90 7.73
CA GLY A 378 -1.49 -3.96 8.74
C GLY A 378 -0.40 -4.49 9.66
N ASP A 379 0.02 -5.75 9.48
CA ASP A 379 0.93 -6.48 10.37
C ASP A 379 0.52 -6.41 11.87
N CYS A 380 -0.80 -6.46 12.14
CA CYS A 380 -1.38 -6.40 13.48
C CYS A 380 -2.35 -7.54 13.78
N LEU A 381 -2.11 -8.72 13.21
CA LEU A 381 -2.86 -9.95 13.52
C LEU A 381 -2.72 -10.35 14.99
N VAL A 382 -3.82 -10.86 15.55
CA VAL A 382 -3.85 -11.36 16.93
C VAL A 382 -3.89 -12.89 16.93
N GLY A 383 -2.88 -13.50 17.55
CA GLY A 383 -2.77 -14.94 17.73
C GLY A 383 -3.13 -15.37 19.16
N LEU A 384 -4.03 -16.34 19.30
CA LEU A 384 -4.38 -16.98 20.57
C LEU A 384 -3.82 -18.40 20.62
N VAL A 385 -3.01 -18.70 21.64
CA VAL A 385 -2.41 -20.02 21.86
C VAL A 385 -3.02 -20.66 23.10
N LEU A 386 -3.72 -21.79 22.93
CA LEU A 386 -4.40 -22.52 23.99
C LEU A 386 -3.54 -23.69 24.50
N GLY A 387 -3.31 -23.72 25.82
CA GLY A 387 -2.51 -24.75 26.49
C GLY A 387 -3.21 -26.11 26.65
N VAL A 388 -2.49 -27.07 27.24
CA VAL A 388 -3.02 -28.38 27.68
C VAL A 388 -3.68 -28.28 29.05
N GLY A 389 -4.62 -29.18 29.38
CA GLY A 389 -5.28 -29.14 30.70
C GLY A 389 -6.25 -30.26 31.07
N ALA A 390 -6.35 -31.34 30.30
CA ALA A 390 -7.37 -32.38 30.51
C ALA A 390 -8.77 -31.77 30.75
N ALA A 391 -9.48 -32.13 31.82
CA ALA A 391 -10.80 -31.58 32.15
C ALA A 391 -10.79 -30.06 32.48
N TYR A 392 -9.66 -29.50 32.95
CA TYR A 392 -9.53 -28.04 33.14
C TYR A 392 -9.39 -27.28 31.82
N GLY A 393 -9.24 -27.97 30.68
CA GLY A 393 -9.18 -27.33 29.37
C GLY A 393 -10.47 -26.62 28.95
N PHE A 394 -11.61 -26.90 29.60
CA PHE A 394 -12.85 -26.13 29.40
C PHE A 394 -12.71 -24.66 29.84
N CYS A 395 -11.74 -24.32 30.70
CA CYS A 395 -11.45 -22.92 31.06
C CYS A 395 -11.08 -22.05 29.85
N HIS A 396 -10.56 -22.65 28.76
CA HIS A 396 -10.29 -21.93 27.51
C HIS A 396 -11.55 -21.31 26.91
N ILE A 397 -12.72 -21.91 27.14
CA ILE A 397 -13.99 -21.35 26.64
C ILE A 397 -14.33 -20.04 27.37
N GLY A 398 -14.02 -19.95 28.67
CA GLY A 398 -14.14 -18.71 29.44
C GLY A 398 -13.20 -17.61 28.94
N VAL A 399 -11.98 -17.97 28.51
CA VAL A 399 -11.05 -17.01 27.87
C VAL A 399 -11.63 -16.50 26.55
N LEU A 400 -12.14 -17.40 25.69
CA LEU A 400 -12.78 -17.01 24.42
C LEU A 400 -13.96 -16.08 24.67
N LYS A 401 -14.79 -16.36 25.68
CA LYS A 401 -15.94 -15.53 26.05
C LYS A 401 -15.51 -14.10 26.38
N VAL A 402 -14.51 -13.92 27.25
CA VAL A 402 -14.02 -12.58 27.62
C VAL A 402 -13.44 -11.86 26.41
N LEU A 403 -12.69 -12.55 25.54
CA LEU A 403 -12.15 -11.93 24.32
C LEU A 403 -13.25 -11.48 23.36
N GLU A 404 -14.31 -12.28 23.22
CA GLU A 404 -15.51 -11.93 22.43
C GLU A 404 -16.26 -10.73 23.03
N GLU A 405 -16.47 -10.72 24.36
CA GLU A 405 -17.15 -9.64 25.08
C GLU A 405 -16.38 -8.30 25.01
N GLU A 406 -15.06 -8.36 25.12
CA GLU A 406 -14.18 -7.18 25.03
C GLU A 406 -13.87 -6.78 23.56
N GLY A 407 -14.39 -7.52 22.58
CA GLY A 407 -14.17 -7.25 21.15
C GLY A 407 -12.71 -7.41 20.71
N VAL A 408 -11.92 -8.21 21.43
CA VAL A 408 -10.54 -8.52 21.08
C VAL A 408 -10.53 -9.55 19.94
N PRO A 409 -10.04 -9.20 18.74
CA PRO A 409 -10.06 -10.13 17.63
C PRO A 409 -9.12 -11.31 17.86
N ILE A 410 -9.48 -12.46 17.31
CA ILE A 410 -8.63 -13.65 17.24
C ILE A 410 -8.52 -14.01 15.76
N ASP A 411 -7.38 -13.75 15.13
CA ASP A 411 -7.16 -14.05 13.70
C ASP A 411 -6.54 -15.43 13.50
N ILE A 412 -5.70 -15.84 14.45
CA ILE A 412 -5.02 -17.13 14.43
C ILE A 412 -5.27 -17.76 15.79
N ILE A 413 -5.75 -19.00 15.80
CA ILE A 413 -5.90 -19.78 17.03
C ILE A 413 -5.22 -21.12 16.86
N CYS A 414 -4.46 -21.54 17.85
CA CYS A 414 -3.87 -22.87 17.90
C CYS A 414 -3.88 -23.40 19.33
N GLY A 415 -3.67 -24.71 19.47
CA GLY A 415 -3.56 -25.31 20.80
C GLY A 415 -3.05 -26.73 20.76
N SER A 416 -2.94 -27.34 21.95
CA SER A 416 -2.52 -28.73 22.13
C SER A 416 -3.54 -29.50 22.97
N SER A 417 -3.79 -30.77 22.63
CA SER A 417 -4.76 -31.64 23.31
C SER A 417 -6.14 -30.96 23.42
N MET A 418 -6.67 -30.74 24.63
CA MET A 418 -7.96 -30.07 24.83
C MET A 418 -7.99 -28.65 24.23
N GLY A 419 -6.87 -27.90 24.29
CA GLY A 419 -6.78 -26.59 23.65
C GLY A 419 -6.91 -26.67 22.12
N ALA A 420 -6.41 -27.73 21.49
CA ALA A 420 -6.60 -27.95 20.04
C ALA A 420 -8.06 -28.24 19.69
N LEU A 421 -8.77 -28.99 20.54
CA LEU A 421 -10.19 -29.28 20.36
C LEU A 421 -11.05 -28.01 20.46
N ILE A 422 -10.84 -27.19 21.52
CA ILE A 422 -11.54 -25.92 21.70
C ILE A 422 -11.21 -24.96 20.54
N ALA A 423 -9.94 -24.87 20.14
CA ALA A 423 -9.54 -24.10 18.97
C ALA A 423 -10.28 -24.55 17.71
N ALA A 424 -10.36 -25.87 17.45
CA ALA A 424 -11.08 -26.42 16.31
C ALA A 424 -12.58 -26.06 16.33
N LEU A 425 -13.24 -26.22 17.48
CA LEU A 425 -14.66 -25.85 17.64
C LEU A 425 -14.90 -24.37 17.35
N TRP A 426 -14.03 -23.49 17.85
CA TRP A 426 -14.11 -22.05 17.58
C TRP A 426 -13.88 -21.72 16.09
N THR A 427 -12.87 -22.34 15.44
CA THR A 427 -12.58 -22.10 14.02
C THR A 427 -13.70 -22.51 13.06
N THR A 428 -14.61 -23.40 13.48
CA THR A 428 -15.80 -23.76 12.69
C THR A 428 -16.90 -22.69 12.74
N GLY A 429 -16.66 -21.57 13.42
CA GLY A 429 -17.56 -20.42 13.51
C GLY A 429 -18.55 -20.47 14.67
N ASN A 430 -18.30 -21.31 15.68
CA ASN A 430 -19.10 -21.32 16.91
C ASN A 430 -18.62 -20.22 17.86
N SER A 431 -19.57 -19.48 18.45
CA SER A 431 -19.29 -18.57 19.56
C SER A 431 -18.87 -19.34 20.81
N SER A 432 -18.20 -18.67 21.75
CA SER A 432 -17.89 -19.25 23.05
C SER A 432 -19.12 -19.87 23.73
N GLU A 433 -20.27 -19.19 23.70
CA GLU A 433 -21.55 -19.68 24.25
C GLU A 433 -21.99 -21.01 23.62
N LYS A 434 -21.95 -21.11 22.29
CA LYS A 434 -22.34 -22.34 21.59
C LYS A 434 -21.36 -23.49 21.87
N ILE A 435 -20.07 -23.18 22.03
CA ILE A 435 -19.08 -24.17 22.44
C ILE A 435 -19.39 -24.68 23.85
N ILE A 436 -19.80 -23.81 24.78
CA ILE A 436 -20.24 -24.22 26.13
C ILE A 436 -21.40 -25.22 26.00
N GLU A 437 -22.46 -24.89 25.27
CA GLU A 437 -23.62 -25.77 25.07
C GLU A 437 -23.22 -27.14 24.52
N MET A 438 -22.40 -27.18 23.47
CA MET A 438 -21.91 -28.42 22.88
C MET A 438 -21.10 -29.28 23.86
N THR A 439 -20.41 -28.65 24.82
CA THR A 439 -19.62 -29.37 25.82
C THR A 439 -20.43 -29.83 27.02
N GLU A 440 -21.55 -29.20 27.31
CA GLU A 440 -22.49 -29.65 28.35
C GLU A 440 -23.19 -30.95 27.96
N GLU A 441 -23.46 -31.17 26.66
CA GLU A 441 -24.01 -32.42 26.13
C GLU A 441 -23.03 -33.61 26.18
N LEU A 442 -21.73 -33.35 26.40
CA LEU A 442 -20.68 -34.36 26.50
C LEU A 442 -20.40 -34.83 27.94
N ARG A 443 -21.08 -34.23 28.94
CA ARG A 443 -21.06 -34.66 30.34
C ARG A 443 -22.13 -35.71 30.61
#